data_AF-A0A1F9PJ20-F1
#
_entry.id   AF-A0A1F9PJ20-F1
#
_cell.length_a   1.000
_cell.length_b   1.000
_cell.length_c   1.000
_cell.angle_alpha   90.00
_cell.angle_beta   90.00
_cell.angle_gamma   90.00
#
_symmetry.space_group_name_H-M   'P 1'
#
loop_
_entity.id
_entity.type
_entity.pdbx_description
1 polymer ?
#
loop_
_entity_poly.entity_id
_entity_poly.type
_entity_poly.pdbx_seq_one_letter_code
_entity_poly.pdbx_strand_id
1 'polypeptide(L)'
;MSTTANVHTDWKFRILLREARPRRLILEGHVSPPYERPYHDELFFYAVMGLDYLSLEVSRDFDGERLLDYLFGRLGAPEEPPRIQVGGRQDEEEGALLLVEWRFPADGRPAMLRRLEEIMGQSLAD
;
A
#
# COMPACT_ATOMS: atom_id res chain seq x y z
N MET A 1 -21.22 0.30 30.89
CA MET A 1 -20.29 1.39 30.54
C MET A 1 -18.91 0.79 30.40
N SER A 2 -18.36 0.86 29.18
CA SER A 2 -16.94 1.00 28.82
C SER A 2 -16.90 0.81 27.31
N THR A 3 -17.10 1.92 26.61
CA THR A 3 -16.92 2.04 25.17
C THR A 3 -15.44 1.79 24.91
N THR A 4 -15.09 0.58 24.48
CA THR A 4 -13.75 0.29 23.99
C THR A 4 -13.52 1.23 22.82
N ALA A 5 -12.59 2.17 22.99
CA ALA A 5 -12.17 3.06 21.94
C ALA A 5 -11.83 2.23 20.70
N ASN A 6 -12.57 2.41 19.61
CA ASN A 6 -12.08 2.10 18.27
C ASN A 6 -10.88 3.02 18.05
N VAL A 7 -9.72 2.61 18.56
CA VAL A 7 -8.45 3.25 18.26
C VAL A 7 -8.25 3.05 16.77
N HIS A 8 -8.46 4.13 16.02
CA HIS A 8 -8.18 4.30 14.60
C HIS A 8 -7.29 3.19 14.03
N THR A 9 -7.87 2.16 13.41
CA THR A 9 -7.11 1.05 12.78
C THR A 9 -6.73 1.34 11.34
N ASP A 10 -7.11 2.50 10.81
CA ASP A 10 -6.96 2.82 9.41
C ASP A 10 -5.72 3.66 9.14
N TRP A 11 -4.84 3.11 8.31
CA TRP A 11 -3.74 3.83 7.69
C TRP A 11 -4.29 4.96 6.83
N LYS A 12 -3.65 6.14 6.91
CA LYS A 12 -4.09 7.32 6.17
C LYS A 12 -3.25 7.49 4.92
N PHE A 13 -3.89 7.43 3.76
CA PHE A 13 -3.24 7.60 2.46
C PHE A 13 -3.45 9.02 1.96
N ARG A 14 -2.37 9.66 1.51
CA ARG A 14 -2.40 10.96 0.83
C ARG A 14 -1.75 10.80 -0.54
N ILE A 15 -2.56 10.82 -1.60
CA ILE A 15 -2.08 10.72 -2.98
C ILE A 15 -1.54 12.08 -3.41
N LEU A 16 -0.30 12.09 -3.89
CA LEU A 16 0.37 13.25 -4.47
C LEU A 16 0.29 13.24 -5.99
N LEU A 17 0.48 12.07 -6.60
CA LEU A 17 0.40 11.87 -8.04
C LEU A 17 -0.58 10.74 -8.35
N ARG A 18 -1.44 11.00 -9.34
CA ARG A 18 -2.32 10.01 -9.95
C ARG A 18 -2.20 10.14 -11.46
N GLU A 19 -1.72 9.08 -12.10
CA GLU A 19 -1.51 9.07 -13.54
C GLU A 19 -2.19 7.84 -14.17
N ALA A 20 -3.23 8.09 -14.97
CA ALA A 20 -3.88 7.07 -15.78
C ALA A 20 -3.19 6.94 -17.15
N ARG A 21 -2.75 5.73 -17.47
CA ARG A 21 -2.20 5.34 -18.78
C ARG A 21 -3.04 4.20 -19.37
N PRO A 22 -2.96 3.93 -20.69
CA PRO A 22 -3.83 2.96 -21.36
C PRO A 22 -3.90 1.55 -20.74
N ARG A 23 -2.87 1.13 -20.00
CA ARG A 23 -2.79 -0.20 -19.38
C ARG A 23 -2.39 -0.19 -17.90
N ARG A 24 -2.22 1.00 -17.31
CA ARG A 24 -1.73 1.12 -15.94
C ARG A 24 -2.28 2.36 -15.25
N LEU A 25 -2.54 2.23 -13.96
CA LEU A 25 -2.75 3.35 -13.06
C LEU A 25 -1.51 3.45 -12.17
N ILE A 26 -0.90 4.62 -12.13
CA ILE A 26 0.26 4.91 -11.28
C ILE A 26 -0.19 5.85 -10.17
N LEU A 27 0.16 5.52 -8.94
CA LEU A 27 -0.12 6.28 -7.74
C LEU A 27 1.19 6.54 -6.99
N GLU A 28 1.39 7.76 -6.56
CA GLU A 28 2.47 8.12 -5.65
C GLU A 28 1.91 8.93 -4.51
N GLY A 29 2.44 8.73 -3.32
CA GLY A 29 1.98 9.49 -2.18
C GLY A 29 2.64 9.12 -0.86
N HIS A 30 1.96 9.53 0.20
CA HIS A 30 2.37 9.26 1.56
C HIS A 30 1.34 8.43 2.32
N VAL A 31 1.84 7.68 3.29
CA VAL A 31 1.05 6.88 4.21
C VAL A 31 1.46 7.18 5.65
N SER A 32 0.50 7.61 6.45
CA SER A 32 0.66 7.79 7.90
C SER A 32 0.05 6.60 8.65
N PRO A 33 0.69 6.12 9.74
CA PRO A 33 0.19 4.97 10.48
C PRO A 33 -1.05 5.34 11.31
N PRO A 34 -1.75 4.31 11.84
CA PRO A 34 -2.83 4.50 12.80
C PRO A 34 -2.38 4.87 14.24
N TYR A 35 -1.08 4.92 14.54
CA TYR A 35 -0.54 5.11 15.89
C TYR A 35 0.44 6.29 15.99
N GLU A 36 0.63 6.81 17.20
CA GLU A 36 1.65 7.82 17.47
C GLU A 36 3.05 7.24 17.26
N ARG A 37 3.91 7.98 16.54
CA ARG A 37 5.32 7.64 16.33
C ARG A 37 6.22 8.62 17.07
N PRO A 38 7.40 8.18 17.54
CA PRO A 38 8.44 9.07 18.04
C PRO A 38 9.10 9.92 16.93
N TYR A 39 8.94 9.54 15.66
CA TYR A 39 9.43 10.27 14.47
C TYR A 39 8.26 10.56 13.52
N HIS A 40 8.20 11.76 12.95
CA HIS A 40 6.99 12.28 12.27
C HIS A 40 6.92 12.02 10.76
N ASP A 41 7.91 11.35 10.17
CA ASP A 41 7.95 11.19 8.72
C ASP A 41 6.94 10.13 8.25
N GLU A 42 6.12 10.53 7.28
CA GLU A 42 5.18 9.62 6.60
C GLU A 42 5.95 8.66 5.69
N LEU A 43 5.47 7.42 5.56
CA LEU A 43 6.03 6.50 4.58
C LEU A 43 5.74 7.04 3.19
N PHE A 44 6.75 7.07 2.31
CA PHE A 44 6.50 7.23 0.90
C PHE A 44 6.04 5.90 0.29
N PHE A 45 5.11 5.96 -0.65
CA PHE A 45 4.72 4.81 -1.45
C PHE A 45 4.64 5.15 -2.93
N TYR A 46 4.98 4.15 -3.75
CA TYR A 46 4.77 4.15 -5.19
C TYR A 46 4.01 2.87 -5.57
N ALA A 47 2.88 3.00 -6.24
CA ALA A 47 2.03 1.88 -6.63
C ALA A 47 1.71 1.90 -8.12
N VAL A 48 1.84 0.74 -8.78
CA VAL A 48 1.46 0.53 -10.17
C VAL A 48 0.44 -0.59 -10.25
N MET A 49 -0.77 -0.23 -10.66
CA MET A 49 -1.79 -1.19 -11.01
C MET A 49 -1.74 -1.48 -12.50
N GLY A 50 -1.36 -2.70 -12.87
CA GLY A 50 -1.38 -3.21 -14.24
C GLY A 50 -2.73 -3.79 -14.65
N LEU A 51 -2.69 -4.70 -15.62
CA LEU A 51 -3.87 -5.40 -16.13
C LEU A 51 -4.37 -6.48 -15.16
N ASP A 52 -3.44 -7.15 -14.48
CA ASP A 52 -3.66 -8.34 -13.65
C ASP A 52 -2.76 -8.37 -12.41
N TYR A 53 -2.08 -7.26 -12.10
CA TYR A 53 -1.20 -7.14 -10.94
C TYR A 53 -1.23 -5.75 -10.30
N LEU A 54 -0.87 -5.71 -9.02
CA LEU A 54 -0.54 -4.51 -8.25
C LEU A 54 0.92 -4.62 -7.83
N SER A 55 1.76 -3.69 -8.24
CA SER A 55 3.10 -3.50 -7.70
C SER A 55 3.09 -2.36 -6.71
N LEU A 56 3.70 -2.54 -5.54
CA LEU A 56 3.79 -1.57 -4.47
C LEU A 56 5.22 -1.51 -3.95
N GLU A 57 5.76 -0.30 -3.91
CA GLU A 57 7.04 0.02 -3.30
C GLU A 57 6.81 0.90 -2.08
N VAL A 58 7.39 0.53 -0.94
CA VAL A 58 7.32 1.28 0.32
C VAL A 58 8.68 1.31 1.02
N SER A 59 8.96 2.39 1.75
CA SER A 59 10.17 2.51 2.58
C SER A 59 10.16 1.47 3.72
N ARG A 60 11.23 0.68 3.86
CA ARG A 60 11.34 -0.45 4.79
C ARG A 60 11.58 -0.03 6.23
N ASP A 61 12.41 0.98 6.39
CA ASP A 61 12.93 1.59 7.61
C ASP A 61 11.85 2.15 8.55
N PHE A 62 10.68 2.56 8.03
CA PHE A 62 9.73 3.34 8.82
C PHE A 62 8.52 2.58 9.37
N ASP A 63 8.07 1.51 8.73
CA ASP A 63 6.91 0.65 9.08
C ASP A 63 6.38 -0.13 7.84
N GLY A 64 7.15 -0.20 6.74
CA GLY A 64 6.72 -0.78 5.48
C GLY A 64 6.18 -2.21 5.60
N GLU A 65 6.81 -3.06 6.41
CA GLU A 65 6.34 -4.44 6.64
C GLU A 65 4.94 -4.47 7.27
N ARG A 66 4.64 -3.58 8.22
CA ARG A 66 3.31 -3.48 8.86
C ARG A 66 2.25 -2.94 7.91
N LEU A 67 2.63 -2.01 7.05
CA LEU A 67 1.76 -1.52 5.98
C LEU A 67 1.43 -2.65 5.01
N LEU A 68 2.42 -3.47 4.64
CA LEU A 68 2.19 -4.66 3.82
C LEU A 68 1.24 -5.63 4.50
N ASP A 69 1.47 -6.02 5.76
CA ASP A 69 0.57 -6.93 6.48
C ASP A 69 -0.88 -6.41 6.52
N TYR A 70 -1.06 -5.10 6.73
CA TYR A 70 -2.37 -4.45 6.68
C TYR A 70 -3.01 -4.55 5.29
N LEU A 71 -2.26 -4.22 4.24
CA LEU A 71 -2.74 -4.33 2.86
C LEU A 71 -3.05 -5.79 2.50
N PHE A 72 -2.24 -6.73 2.98
CA PHE A 72 -2.40 -8.15 2.72
C PHE A 72 -3.74 -8.66 3.24
N GLY A 73 -4.16 -8.18 4.42
CA GLY A 73 -5.46 -8.49 5.01
C GLY A 73 -6.67 -7.92 4.25
N ARG A 74 -6.48 -6.87 3.43
CA ARG A 74 -7.60 -6.11 2.81
C ARG A 74 -7.69 -6.24 1.29
N LEU A 75 -6.57 -6.51 0.61
CA LEU A 75 -6.55 -6.70 -0.85
C LEU A 75 -7.09 -8.08 -1.27
N GLY A 76 -7.23 -9.00 -0.32
CA GLY A 76 -7.73 -10.36 -0.51
C GLY A 76 -6.64 -11.34 -0.96
N ALA A 77 -6.98 -12.63 -0.96
CA ALA A 77 -6.04 -13.69 -1.32
C ALA A 77 -5.64 -13.56 -2.80
N PRO A 78 -4.34 -13.51 -3.12
CA PRO A 78 -3.89 -13.53 -4.50
C PRO A 78 -4.06 -14.93 -5.11
N GLU A 79 -4.09 -14.99 -6.44
CA GLU A 79 -3.98 -16.26 -7.17
C GLU A 79 -2.60 -16.92 -7.02
N GLU A 80 -1.54 -16.12 -6.83
CA GLU A 80 -0.18 -16.59 -6.59
C GLU A 80 0.42 -15.88 -5.36
N PRO A 81 1.27 -16.53 -4.56
CA PRO A 81 1.96 -15.86 -3.45
C PRO A 81 2.62 -14.54 -3.91
N PRO A 82 2.47 -13.43 -3.17
CA PRO A 82 3.07 -12.16 -3.56
C PRO A 82 4.59 -12.30 -3.70
N ARG A 83 5.14 -11.69 -4.74
CA ARG A 83 6.60 -11.65 -4.93
C ARG A 83 7.13 -10.47 -4.14
N ILE A 84 7.95 -10.75 -3.14
CA ILE A 84 8.56 -9.73 -2.29
C ILE A 84 10.03 -9.63 -2.68
N GLN A 85 10.45 -8.44 -3.11
CA GLN A 85 11.84 -8.10 -3.35
C GLN A 85 12.27 -7.02 -2.36
N VAL A 86 13.38 -7.27 -1.68
CA VAL A 86 14.00 -6.30 -0.79
C VAL A 86 15.15 -5.64 -1.54
N GLY A 87 15.05 -4.34 -1.79
CA GLY A 87 16.09 -3.50 -2.39
C GLY A 87 16.86 -2.71 -1.32
N GLY A 88 18.09 -2.31 -1.65
CA GLY A 88 18.99 -1.59 -0.74
C GLY A 88 19.87 -2.52 0.10
N ARG A 89 21.07 -2.07 0.47
CA ARG A 89 21.92 -2.84 1.38
C ARG A 89 21.48 -2.58 2.82
N GLN A 90 21.55 -3.62 3.67
CA GLN A 90 21.08 -3.57 5.06
C GLN A 90 21.84 -2.55 5.94
N ASP A 91 23.00 -2.08 5.46
CA ASP A 91 23.91 -1.12 6.08
C ASP A 91 23.66 0.35 5.64
N GLU A 92 22.75 0.60 4.70
CA GLU A 92 22.33 1.96 4.36
C GLU A 92 21.15 2.36 5.27
N GLU A 93 21.41 3.25 6.24
CA GLU A 93 20.41 3.78 7.20
C GLU A 93 19.27 4.57 6.53
N GLU A 94 19.41 4.92 5.25
CA GLU A 94 18.38 5.54 4.41
C GLU A 94 18.17 4.67 3.16
N GLY A 95 16.97 4.13 2.96
CA GLY A 95 16.54 3.72 1.61
C GLY A 95 16.49 2.23 1.30
N ALA A 96 16.35 1.36 2.30
CA ALA A 96 15.88 0.01 2.02
C ALA A 96 14.41 0.07 1.53
N LEU A 97 14.15 -0.50 0.36
CA LEU A 97 12.83 -0.51 -0.27
C LEU A 97 12.23 -1.91 -0.21
N LEU A 98 10.95 -1.98 0.14
CA LEU A 98 10.16 -3.20 0.00
C LEU A 98 9.31 -3.08 -1.26
N LEU A 99 9.62 -3.89 -2.26
CA LEU A 99 8.83 -4.05 -3.45
C LEU A 99 7.98 -5.31 -3.32
N VAL A 100 6.67 -5.17 -3.48
CA VAL A 100 5.73 -6.29 -3.50
C VAL A 100 4.92 -6.27 -4.78
N GLU A 101 4.92 -7.38 -5.50
CA GLU A 101 4.02 -7.63 -6.62
C GLU A 101 2.92 -8.62 -6.22
N TRP A 102 1.68 -8.20 -6.45
CA TRP A 102 0.46 -8.92 -6.13
C TRP A 102 -0.29 -9.28 -7.41
N ARG A 103 -0.57 -10.56 -7.64
CA ARG A 103 -1.48 -10.98 -8.72
C ARG A 103 -2.92 -10.81 -8.26
N PHE A 104 -3.75 -10.18 -9.08
CA PHE A 104 -5.13 -9.91 -8.70
C PHE A 104 -5.86 -11.19 -8.26
N PRO A 105 -6.85 -11.07 -7.36
CA PRO A 105 -7.79 -12.15 -7.09
C PRO A 105 -8.58 -12.49 -8.37
N ALA A 106 -9.27 -13.63 -8.38
CA ALA A 106 -10.07 -14.09 -9.52
C ALA A 106 -11.10 -13.07 -10.05
N ASP A 107 -11.61 -12.19 -9.17
CA ASP A 107 -12.53 -11.11 -9.53
C ASP A 107 -11.86 -9.99 -10.36
N GLY A 108 -10.54 -10.06 -10.52
CA GLY A 108 -9.74 -9.26 -11.43
C GLY A 108 -9.57 -7.80 -11.04
N ARG A 109 -9.24 -6.99 -12.04
CA ARG A 109 -8.87 -5.57 -11.90
C ARG A 109 -9.94 -4.69 -11.25
N PRO A 110 -11.24 -4.78 -11.60
CA PRO A 110 -12.26 -3.91 -11.00
C PRO A 110 -12.43 -4.14 -9.50
N ALA A 111 -12.31 -5.39 -9.05
CA ALA A 111 -12.39 -5.72 -7.63
C ALA A 111 -11.16 -5.19 -6.87
N MET A 112 -9.97 -5.33 -7.45
CA MET A 112 -8.75 -4.76 -6.86
C MET A 112 -8.84 -3.23 -6.75
N LEU A 113 -9.32 -2.55 -7.80
CA LEU A 113 -9.48 -1.10 -7.78
C LEU A 113 -10.43 -0.65 -6.67
N ARG A 114 -11.59 -1.29 -6.55
CA ARG A 114 -12.55 -0.98 -5.48
C ARG A 114 -11.96 -1.16 -4.08
N ARG A 115 -11.24 -2.27 -3.85
CA ARG A 115 -10.58 -2.52 -2.56
C ARG A 115 -9.54 -1.45 -2.26
N LEU A 116 -8.77 -1.01 -3.25
CA LEU A 116 -7.82 0.08 -3.06
C LEU A 116 -8.50 1.41 -2.78
N GLU A 117 -9.60 1.73 -3.44
CA GLU A 117 -10.41 2.93 -3.15
C GLU A 117 -10.95 2.92 -1.72
N GLU A 118 -11.46 1.78 -1.26
CA GLU A 118 -11.90 1.57 0.13
C GLU A 118 -10.74 1.72 1.12
N ILE A 119 -9.58 1.15 0.80
CA ILE A 119 -8.39 1.21 1.65
C ILE A 119 -7.86 2.63 1.77
N MET A 120 -7.77 3.34 0.65
CA MET A 120 -7.21 4.69 0.57
C MET A 120 -8.21 5.77 0.96
N GLY A 121 -9.51 5.43 1.08
CA GLY A 121 -10.57 6.36 1.44
C GLY A 121 -10.86 7.42 0.38
N GLN A 122 -10.51 7.18 -0.88
CA GLN A 122 -10.68 8.14 -1.98
C GLN A 122 -10.84 7.46 -3.34
N SER A 123 -11.53 8.11 -4.28
CA SER A 123 -11.75 7.61 -5.64
C SER A 123 -10.44 7.58 -6.43
N LEU A 124 -10.19 6.44 -7.07
CA LEU A 124 -9.04 6.21 -7.95
C LEU A 124 -9.48 6.20 -9.42
N ALA A 125 -10.76 5.98 -9.68
CA ALA A 125 -11.39 6.27 -10.97
C ALA A 125 -11.58 7.78 -11.19
N ASP A 126 -11.49 8.19 -12.45
CA ASP A 126 -11.95 9.50 -12.96
C ASP A 126 -13.46 9.51 -13.19
#